data_AF-A0A6L7MYP9-F1
#
_entry.id   AF-A0A6L7MYP9-F1
#
_cell.length_a   1.000
_cell.length_b   1.000
_cell.length_c   1.000
_cell.angle_alpha   90.00
_cell.angle_beta   90.00
_cell.angle_gamma   90.00
#
_symmetry.space_group_name_H-M   'P 1'
#
loop_
_entity.id
_entity.type
_entity.pdbx_description
1 polymer ?
#
loop_
_entity_poly.entity_id
_entity_poly.type
_entity_poly.pdbx_seq_one_letter_code
_entity_poly.pdbx_strand_id
1 'polypeptide(L)' 'MVLVSSPLIQAEIDAGDLVEPFDIRLQDLSYYLIYRQHSEQHLAFRLFRQWLRTQIDIYTEELTAGA' A
#
# COMPACT_ATOMS: atom_id res chain seq x y z
N MET A 1 -3.83 7.24 -18.61
CA MET A 1 -3.57 5.80 -18.45
C MET A 1 -2.72 5.67 -17.20
N VAL A 2 -3.32 5.20 -16.10
CA VAL A 2 -2.63 5.11 -14.80
C VAL A 2 -2.02 3.71 -14.73
N LEU A 3 -0.69 3.64 -14.76
CA LEU A 3 0.05 2.42 -14.43
C LEU A 3 -0.14 2.21 -12.93
N VAL A 4 -0.83 1.13 -12.58
CA VAL A 4 -1.19 0.76 -11.21
C VAL A 4 0.10 0.62 -10.41
N SER A 5 0.11 1.19 -9.19
CA SER A 5 1.22 1.08 -8.26
C SER A 5 1.60 -0.39 -8.08
N SER A 6 2.89 -0.71 -8.31
CA SER A 6 3.52 -2.04 -8.24
C SER A 6 3.08 -2.94 -7.05
N PRO A 7 2.84 -2.47 -5.80
CA PRO A 7 2.57 -3.39 -4.69
C PRO A 7 1.32 -4.27 -4.84
N LEU A 8 0.31 -3.83 -5.59
CA LEU A 8 -0.94 -4.60 -5.73
C LEU A 8 -0.87 -5.74 -6.74
N ILE A 9 0.15 -5.72 -7.61
CA ILE A 9 0.31 -6.66 -8.73
C ILE A 9 1.69 -7.34 -8.71
N GLN A 10 2.48 -7.08 -7.67
CA GLN A 10 3.86 -7.56 -7.59
C GLN A 10 3.91 -9.08 -7.54
N ALA A 11 2.97 -9.72 -6.83
CA ALA A 11 2.90 -11.17 -6.72
C ALA A 11 2.69 -11.84 -8.08
N GLU A 12 1.83 -11.27 -8.93
CA GLU A 12 1.56 -11.76 -10.27
C GLU A 12 2.71 -11.47 -11.24
N ILE A 13 3.45 -10.37 -11.04
CA ILE A 13 4.69 -10.08 -11.77
C ILE A 13 5.76 -11.12 -11.39
N ASP A 14 5.95 -11.39 -10.09
CA ASP A 14 6.94 -12.34 -9.58
C ASP A 14 6.62 -13.78 -10.01
N ALA A 15 5.33 -14.12 -10.10
CA ALA A 15 4.85 -15.40 -10.63
C ALA A 15 4.99 -15.53 -12.16
N GLY A 16 5.23 -14.42 -12.87
CA GLY A 16 5.31 -14.36 -14.33
C GLY A 16 3.96 -14.34 -15.05
N ASP A 17 2.86 -14.16 -14.32
CA ASP A 17 1.51 -14.02 -14.89
C ASP A 17 1.30 -12.62 -15.50
N LEU A 18 2.02 -11.62 -14.99
CA LEU A 18 2.06 -10.27 -15.51
C LEU A 18 3.49 -9.87 -15.92
N VAL A 19 3.59 -9.01 -16.93
CA VAL A 19 4.85 -8.43 -17.37
C VAL A 19 4.71 -6.91 -17.36
N GLU A 20 5.69 -6.21 -16.78
CA GLU A 20 5.78 -4.74 -16.82
C GLU A 20 6.40 -4.32 -18.17
N PRO A 21 5.64 -3.68 -19.08
CA PRO A 21 6.13 -3.37 -20.43
C PRO A 21 6.98 -2.08 -20.49
N PHE A 22 6.96 -1.26 -19.44
CA PHE A 22 7.66 0.02 -19.38
C PHE A 22 8.38 0.16 -18.04
N ASP A 23 9.66 0.51 -18.05
CA ASP A 23 10.43 0.83 -16.84
C ASP A 23 10.23 2.30 -16.45
N ILE A 24 8.98 2.72 -16.27
CA ILE A 24 8.62 4.08 -15.84
C ILE A 24 8.04 4.00 -14.44
N ARG A 25 8.82 4.45 -13.45
CA ARG A 25 8.36 4.55 -12.07
C ARG A 25 7.56 5.84 -11.88
N LEU A 26 6.30 5.72 -11.49
CA LEU A 26 5.51 6.85 -11.01
C LEU A 26 6.00 7.19 -9.59
N GLN A 27 6.59 8.37 -9.44
CA GLN A 27 6.99 8.89 -8.12
C GLN A 27 5.80 9.58 -7.45
N ASP A 28 5.84 9.69 -6.12
CA ASP A 28 4.90 10.47 -5.29
C ASP A 28 3.44 9.98 -5.20
N LEU A 29 3.17 8.72 -5.52
CA LEU A 29 1.85 8.13 -5.26
C LEU A 29 1.73 7.68 -3.80
N SER A 30 0.66 8.10 -3.12
CA SER A 30 0.40 7.75 -1.72
C SER A 30 -1.03 7.24 -1.54
N TYR A 31 -1.19 6.23 -0.69
CA TYR A 31 -2.49 5.74 -0.26
C TYR A 31 -2.94 6.48 1.00
N TYR A 32 -4.18 6.98 0.99
CA TYR A 32 -4.76 7.71 2.12
C TYR A 32 -5.98 6.98 2.68
N LEU A 33 -6.08 6.91 4.01
CA LEU A 33 -7.29 6.47 4.70
C LEU A 33 -8.23 7.68 4.86
N ILE A 34 -9.33 7.69 4.11
CA ILE A 34 -10.36 8.74 4.20
C ILE A 34 -11.45 8.29 5.17
N TYR A 35 -11.79 9.15 6.13
CA TYR A 35 -12.82 8.88 7.14
C TYR A 35 -13.52 10.17 7.58
N ARG A 36 -14.71 10.04 8.20
CA ARG A 36 -15.43 11.20 8.75
C ARG A 36 -14.79 11.61 10.07
N GLN A 37 -14.70 12.91 10.35
CA GLN A 37 -14.05 13.41 11.57
C GLN A 37 -14.57 12.78 12.88
N HIS A 38 -15.88 12.54 12.98
CA HIS A 38 -16.47 11.90 14.18
C HIS A 38 -16.07 10.43 14.35
N SER A 39 -15.55 9.77 13.31
CA SER A 39 -15.09 8.39 13.40
C SER A 39 -13.98 8.20 14.43
N GLU A 40 -13.17 9.23 14.71
CA GLU A 40 -12.10 9.18 15.72
C GLU A 40 -12.60 8.98 17.15
N GLN A 41 -13.88 9.28 17.41
CA GLN A 41 -14.49 9.08 18.72
C GLN A 41 -14.78 7.60 19.01
N HIS A 42 -14.94 6.78 17.96
CA HIS A 42 -15.19 5.35 18.10
C HIS A 42 -13.89 4.59 18.40
N LEU A 43 -13.90 3.80 19.49
CA LEU A 43 -12.76 2.97 19.89
C LEU A 43 -12.33 2.01 18.76
N ALA A 44 -13.30 1.35 18.12
CA ALA A 44 -13.03 0.41 17.02
C ALA A 44 -12.25 1.07 15.87
N PHE A 45 -12.59 2.31 15.52
CA PHE A 45 -11.88 3.04 14.48
C PHE A 45 -10.44 3.36 14.89
N ARG A 46 -10.21 3.81 16.13
CA ARG A 46 -8.86 4.09 16.63
C ARG A 46 -7.99 2.83 16.63
N LEU A 47 -8.53 1.71 17.08
CA LEU A 47 -7.84 0.41 17.06
C LEU A 47 -7.52 -0.03 15.64
N PHE A 48 -8.49 0.07 14.72
CA PHE A 48 -8.26 -0.22 13.31
C PHE A 48 -7.17 0.65 12.70
N ARG A 49 -7.23 1.97 12.92
CA ARG A 49 -6.22 2.92 12.41
C ARG A 49 -4.83 2.60 12.95
N GLN A 50 -4.73 2.25 14.23
CA GLN A 50 -3.45 1.85 14.84
C GLN A 50 -2.93 0.56 14.23
N TRP A 51 -3.77 -0.48 14.13
CA TRP A 51 -3.42 -1.74 13.50
C TRP A 51 -2.96 -1.54 12.05
N LEU A 52 -3.71 -0.77 11.27
CA LEU A 52 -3.39 -0.50 9.87
C LEU A 52 -2.02 0.17 9.73
N ARG A 53 -1.69 1.10 10.62
CA ARG A 53 -0.38 1.75 10.64
C ARG A 53 0.75 0.75 10.91
N THR A 54 0.56 -0.14 11.88
CA THR A 54 1.51 -1.23 12.14
C THR A 54 1.70 -2.15 10.94
N GLN A 55 0.63 -2.48 10.20
CA GLN A 55 0.75 -3.28 8.98
C GLN A 55 1.53 -2.57 7.88
N ILE A 56 1.35 -1.24 7.73
CA ILE A 56 2.11 -0.44 6.77
C ILE A 56 3.60 -0.42 7.12
N ASP A 57 3.93 -0.27 8.41
CA ASP A 57 5.33 -0.27 8.87
C ASP A 57 5.99 -1.62 8.54
N ILE A 58 5.34 -2.75 8.86
CA ILE A 58 5.81 -4.10 8.53
C ILE A 58 6.00 -4.27 7.02
N TYR A 59 5.01 -3.87 6.23
CA TYR A 59 5.08 -3.98 4.77
C TYR A 59 6.20 -3.12 4.16
N THR A 60 6.45 -1.94 4.72
CA THR A 60 7.54 -1.07 4.29
C THR A 60 8.89 -1.68 4.62
N GLU A 61 9.04 -2.27 5.80
CA GLU A 61 10.25 -3.01 6.18
C GLU A 61 10.52 -4.18 5.22
N GLU A 62 9.51 -5.00 4.92
CA GLU A 62 9.62 -6.12 3.97
C GLU A 62 10.04 -5.66 2.56
N LEU A 63 9.45 -4.58 2.06
CA LEU A 63 9.84 -3.98 0.77
C LEU A 63 11.30 -3.48 0.77
N THR A 64 11.78 -2.89 1.88
CA THR A 64 13.16 -2.39 1.98
C THR A 64 14.19 -3.49 2.24
N ALA A 65 13.80 -4.60 2.88
CA ALA A 65 14.69 -5.72 3.19
C ALA A 65 14.92 -6.67 2.00
N GLY A 66 14.00 -6.69 1.02
CA GLY A 66 14.12 -7.46 -0.22
C GLY A 66 14.75 -6.69 -1.40
N ALA A 67 15.14 -5.42 -1.21
CA ALA A 67 15.73 -4.54 -2.23
C ALA A 67 17.26 -4.55 -2.24
#